data_AF-A0A920PFG2-F1
#
_entry.id   AF-A0A920PFG2-F1
#
_cell.length_a   1.000
_cell.length_b   1.000
_cell.length_c   1.000
_cell.angle_alpha   90.00
_cell.angle_beta   90.00
_cell.angle_gamma   90.00
#
_symmetry.space_group_name_H-M   'P 1'
#
loop_
_entity.id
_entity.type
_entity.pdbx_description
1 polymer ?
#
loop_
_entity_poly.entity_id
_entity_poly.type
_entity_poly.pdbx_seq_one_letter_code
_entity_poly.pdbx_strand_id
1 'polypeptide(L)'
;MPIYEYQCDDCNHVLDALQKVNDKPLVDCPECGKNSLRRLISAPNFRLKGEGWYETDFKKENRKNVADQKDEKPEKERKFKK
;
A
#
# COMPACT_ATOMS: atom_id res chain seq x y z
N MET A 1 0.69 17.34 9.23
CA MET A 1 1.37 17.32 7.91
C MET A 1 1.73 15.88 7.61
N PRO A 2 1.39 15.34 6.44
CA PRO A 2 1.80 14.00 6.06
C PRO A 2 3.33 13.92 5.92
N ILE A 3 3.87 12.74 6.22
CA ILE A 3 5.25 12.37 5.92
C ILE A 3 5.22 11.64 4.59
N TYR A 4 6.08 12.04 3.66
CA TYR A 4 6.29 11.35 2.41
C TYR A 4 7.69 10.77 2.37
N GLU A 5 7.78 9.55 1.89
CA GLU A 5 9.03 8.86 1.63
C GLU A 5 9.50 9.21 0.21
N TYR A 6 10.79 9.46 0.07
CA TYR A 6 11.44 9.81 -1.18
C TYR A 6 12.67 8.95 -1.41
N GLN A 7 12.94 8.60 -2.67
CA GLN A 7 14.15 7.91 -3.10
C GLN A 7 14.83 8.68 -4.23
N CYS A 8 16.14 8.85 -4.13
CA CYS A 8 16.97 9.40 -5.20
C CYS A 8 17.30 8.32 -6.23
N ASP A 9 17.05 8.56 -7.52
CA ASP A 9 17.41 7.59 -8.59
C ASP A 9 18.93 7.47 -8.80
N ASP A 10 19.72 8.50 -8.50
CA ASP A 10 21.17 8.50 -8.74
C ASP A 10 21.96 7.76 -7.66
N CYS A 11 21.65 8.01 -6.39
CA CYS A 11 22.40 7.44 -5.25
C CYS A 11 21.60 6.40 -4.47
N ASN A 12 20.34 6.15 -4.81
CA ASN A 12 19.43 5.25 -4.09
C ASN A 12 19.22 5.59 -2.61
N HIS A 13 19.54 6.82 -2.20
CA HIS A 13 19.26 7.27 -0.84
C HIS A 13 17.76 7.44 -0.62
N VAL A 14 17.26 6.88 0.48
CA VAL A 14 15.85 6.98 0.91
C VAL A 14 15.76 7.96 2.06
N LEU A 15 14.79 8.87 2.01
CA LEU A 15 14.56 9.88 3.05
C LEU A 15 13.08 10.14 3.28
N ASP A 16 12.76 10.50 4.51
CA ASP A 16 11.41 10.89 4.92
C ASP A 16 11.34 12.41 5.10
N ALA A 17 10.35 13.04 4.46
CA ALA A 17 10.15 14.48 4.52
C ALA A 17 8.71 14.84 4.93
N LEU A 18 8.59 15.77 5.87
CA LEU A 18 7.32 16.41 6.20
C LEU A 18 6.98 17.44 5.11
N GLN A 19 5.88 17.22 4.38
CA GLN A 19 5.45 18.13 3.32
C GLN A 19 3.95 18.40 3.44
N LYS A 20 3.49 19.60 3.10
CA LYS A 20 2.05 19.83 2.96
C LYS A 20 1.56 19.19 1.67
N VAL A 21 0.30 18.78 1.68
CA VAL A 21 -0.36 18.18 0.50
C VAL A 21 -0.33 19.11 -0.72
N ASN A 22 -0.34 20.44 -0.50
CA ASN A 22 -0.39 21.43 -1.56
C ASN A 22 0.98 22.05 -1.90
N ASP A 23 2.06 21.59 -1.26
CA ASP A 23 3.41 22.05 -1.57
C ASP A 23 3.98 21.28 -2.76
N LYS A 24 4.89 21.93 -3.51
CA LYS A 24 5.62 21.30 -4.62
C LYS A 24 6.48 20.14 -4.09
N PRO A 25 6.61 19.03 -4.84
CA PRO A 25 7.45 17.90 -4.45
C PRO A 25 8.92 18.31 -4.34
N LEU A 26 9.64 17.69 -3.40
CA LEU A 26 11.09 17.87 -3.30
C LEU A 26 11.77 17.17 -4.48
N VAL A 27 12.73 17.87 -5.08
CA VAL A 27 13.52 17.36 -6.21
C VAL A 27 14.99 17.22 -5.87
N ASP A 28 15.50 18.01 -4.92
CA ASP A 28 16.90 18.05 -4.54
C ASP A 28 17.28 16.95 -3.55
N CYS A 29 18.33 16.18 -3.87
CA CYS A 29 18.88 15.17 -2.98
C CYS A 29 19.93 15.77 -2.02
N PRO A 30 19.77 15.63 -0.69
CA PRO A 30 20.75 16.15 0.27
C PRO A 30 22.09 15.39 0.26
N GLU A 31 22.10 14.13 -0.21
CA GLU A 31 23.32 13.31 -0.25
C GLU A 31 24.20 13.59 -1.47
N CYS A 32 23.59 13.72 -2.65
CA CYS A 32 24.35 13.85 -3.91
C CYS A 32 24.18 15.20 -4.62
N GLY A 33 23.31 16.09 -4.13
CA GLY A 33 23.08 17.42 -4.69
C GLY A 33 22.43 17.44 -6.07
N LYS A 34 21.88 16.31 -6.54
CA LYS A 34 21.23 16.20 -7.85
C LYS A 34 19.71 16.30 -7.71
N ASN A 35 19.06 16.76 -8.78
CA ASN A 35 17.60 16.90 -8.88
C ASN A 35 16.91 15.61 -9.33
N SER A 36 17.12 14.51 -8.60
CA SER A 36 16.63 13.17 -8.94
C SER A 36 15.86 12.49 -7.80
N LEU A 37 15.31 13.28 -6.88
CA LEU A 37 14.39 12.77 -5.87
C LEU A 37 13.03 12.41 -6.48
N ARG A 38 12.52 11.21 -6.16
CA ARG A 38 11.17 10.76 -6.50
C ARG A 38 10.43 10.34 -5.25
N ARG A 39 9.15 10.71 -5.17
CA ARG A 39 8.28 10.29 -4.06
C ARG A 39 7.95 8.81 -4.19
N LEU A 40 8.26 8.03 -3.16
CA LEU A 40 7.84 6.64 -3.07
C LEU A 40 6.37 6.58 -2.65
N ILE A 41 5.60 5.79 -3.39
CA ILE A 41 4.21 5.49 -3.06
C ILE A 41 4.22 4.07 -2.52
N SER A 42 3.99 3.92 -1.21
CA SER A 42 3.78 2.60 -0.61
C SER A 42 2.49 1.98 -1.15
N ALA A 43 2.50 0.68 -1.40
CA ALA A 43 1.31 -0.03 -1.89
C ALA A 43 0.23 -0.05 -0.79
N PRO A 44 -0.88 0.69 -0.93
CA PRO A 44 -1.91 0.69 0.09
C PRO A 44 -2.68 -0.63 -0.01
N ASN A 45 -2.81 -1.36 1.10
CA ASN A 45 -3.72 -2.49 1.17
C ASN A 45 -5.14 -1.96 1.36
N PHE A 46 -5.87 -1.78 0.27
CA PHE A 46 -7.27 -1.36 0.31
C PHE A 46 -8.19 -2.59 0.19
N ARG A 47 -9.15 -2.69 1.11
CA ARG A 47 -10.23 -3.69 1.02
C ARG A 47 -11.55 -2.96 0.80
N LEU A 48 -12.20 -3.22 -0.32
CA LEU A 48 -13.53 -2.70 -0.61
C LEU A 48 -14.57 -3.66 -0.04
N LYS A 49 -15.13 -3.32 1.14
CA LYS A 49 -16.32 -3.99 1.69
C LYS A 49 -17.54 -3.13 1.33
N GLY A 50 -18.19 -3.47 0.22
CA GLY A 50 -19.43 -2.84 -0.20
C GLY A 50 -20.03 -3.58 -1.37
N GLU A 51 -21.33 -3.84 -1.31
CA GLU A 51 -22.11 -4.33 -2.45
C GLU A 51 -22.18 -3.20 -3.46
N GLY A 52 -21.26 -3.19 -4.43
CA GLY A 52 -21.16 -2.11 -5.40
C GLY A 52 -22.34 -2.10 -6.37
N TRP A 53 -22.63 -0.95 -6.99
CA TRP A 53 -23.61 -0.82 -8.07
C TRP A 53 -23.37 -1.81 -9.22
N TYR A 54 -22.11 -2.15 -9.48
CA TYR A 54 -21.71 -3.19 -10.44
C TYR A 54 -22.14 -4.62 -10.03
N GLU A 55 -22.28 -4.88 -8.73
CA GLU A 55 -22.76 -6.18 -8.24
C GLU A 55 -24.27 -6.32 -8.29
N THR A 56 -25.00 -5.23 -8.04
CA THR A 56 -26.46 -5.25 -8.02
C THR A 56 -27.08 -5.22 -9.41
N ASP A 57 -26.42 -4.62 -10.40
CA ASP A 57 -27.02 -4.39 -11.73
C ASP A 57 -26.48 -5.30 -12.85
N PHE A 58 -25.25 -5.85 -12.72
CA PHE A 58 -24.58 -6.60 -13.79
C PHE A 58 -24.33 -8.09 -13.51
N LYS A 59 -24.64 -8.61 -12.32
CA LYS A 59 -24.39 -10.02 -11.98
C LYS A 59 -25.59 -10.90 -12.36
N LYS A 60 -25.51 -11.53 -13.54
CA LYS A 60 -26.29 -12.74 -13.83
C LYS A 60 -25.91 -13.84 -12.83
N GLU A 61 -26.92 -14.55 -12.37
CA GLU A 61 -26.93 -15.49 -11.24
C GLU A 61 -25.68 -16.41 -11.18
N ASN A 62 -25.08 -16.53 -9.99
CA ASN A 62 -24.13 -17.58 -9.54
C ASN A 62 -22.62 -17.30 -9.42
N ARG A 63 -22.19 -16.08 -9.08
CA ARG A 63 -20.83 -15.88 -8.53
C ARG A 63 -20.86 -14.99 -7.29
N LYS A 64 -20.97 -15.59 -6.10
CA LYS A 64 -20.80 -14.91 -4.81
C LYS A 64 -19.31 -14.57 -4.60
N ASN A 65 -19.04 -13.40 -4.00
CA ASN A 65 -17.67 -12.92 -3.75
C ASN A 65 -16.91 -13.86 -2.81
N VAL A 66 -15.63 -14.09 -3.12
CA VAL A 66 -14.68 -14.87 -2.31
C VAL A 66 -14.26 -14.13 -1.02
N ALA A 67 -14.78 -12.93 -0.78
CA ALA A 67 -14.50 -12.11 0.40
C ALA A 67 -15.08 -12.70 1.72
N ASP A 68 -15.97 -13.69 1.63
CA ASP A 68 -16.58 -14.38 2.79
C ASP A 68 -16.09 -15.83 2.95
N GLN A 69 -14.99 -16.23 2.30
CA GLN A 69 -14.35 -17.50 2.63
C GLN A 69 -13.49 -17.33 3.88
N LYS A 70 -14.16 -17.48 5.03
CA LYS A 70 -13.65 -17.99 6.30
C LYS A 70 -12.15 -17.85 6.54
N ASP A 71 -11.82 -16.96 7.46
CA ASP A 71 -10.72 -17.15 8.42
C ASP A 71 -10.97 -18.44 9.23
N GLU A 72 -10.81 -19.61 8.61
CA GLU A 72 -10.57 -20.90 9.28
C GLU A 72 -9.36 -21.54 8.61
N LYS A 73 -8.17 -21.24 9.14
CA LYS A 73 -7.01 -22.13 9.05
C LYS A 73 -6.31 -22.16 10.41
N PRO A 74 -5.71 -23.31 10.78
CA PRO A 74 -5.85 -23.92 12.08
C PRO A 74 -4.70 -23.52 13.00
N GLU A 75 -5.00 -23.44 14.29
CA GLU A 75 -4.03 -23.45 15.37
C GLU A 75 -3.18 -24.74 15.25
N LYS A 76 -1.95 -24.63 14.74
CA LYS A 76 -1.00 -25.73 14.80
C LYS A 76 -0.61 -25.94 16.26
N GLU A 77 -1.26 -26.91 16.90
CA GLU A 77 -0.78 -27.61 18.09
C GLU A 77 0.73 -27.91 17.93
N ARG A 78 1.58 -27.18 18.66
CA ARG A 78 2.92 -27.65 18.97
C ARG A 78 2.83 -28.60 20.16
N LYS A 79 2.35 -29.83 19.92
CA LYS A 79 2.54 -30.94 20.86
C LYS A 79 3.88 -31.63 20.57
N PHE A 80 4.76 -31.53 21.57
CA PHE A 80 5.53 -32.63 22.14
C PHE A 80 6.34 -33.50 21.15
N LYS A 81 7.66 -33.29 21.11
CA LYS A 81 8.61 -34.38 20.90
C LYS A 81 9.48 -34.51 22.15
N LYS A 82 9.45 -35.74 22.65
CA LYS A 82 10.12 -36.34 23.80
C LYS A 82 11.63 -36.27 23.71
#